data_AF-A0A2S9FUC2-F1
#
_entry.id   AF-A0A2S9FUC2-F1
#
_cell.length_a   1.000
_cell.length_b   1.000
_cell.length_c   1.000
_cell.angle_alpha   90.00
_cell.angle_beta   90.00
_cell.angle_gamma   90.00
#
_symmetry.space_group_name_H-M   'P 1'
#
loop_
_entity.id
_entity.type
_entity.pdbx_description
1 polymer ?
#
loop_
_entity_poly.entity_id
_entity_poly.type
_entity_poly.pdbx_seq_one_letter_code
_entity_poly.pdbx_strand_id
1 'polypeptide(L)'
;ITGQLGVGSYAGVPVFGPGGVAVGMVSVIGQKAKPDLADDDLRIVQQVAELIATLIETSDGNADPTAAQRKAIRRVVAEGDFEMVFQS
;
A
#
# COMPACT_ATOMS: atom_id res chain seq x y z
N ILE A 1 -20.55 6.96 8.89
CA ILE A 1 -19.16 6.47 8.95
C ILE A 1 -18.34 7.03 7.79
N THR A 2 -18.44 6.54 6.55
CA THR A 2 -17.62 7.05 5.41
C THR A 2 -17.83 8.53 5.10
N GLY A 3 -19.08 9.00 5.06
CA GLY A 3 -19.38 10.43 4.83
C GLY A 3 -18.95 11.36 5.99
N GLN A 4 -18.83 10.87 7.22
CA GLN A 4 -18.32 11.64 8.36
C GLN A 4 -16.79 11.76 8.34
N LEU A 5 -16.12 10.82 7.65
CA LEU A 5 -14.67 10.79 7.44
C LEU A 5 -14.27 11.51 6.13
N GLY A 6 -15.21 12.17 5.45
CA GLY A 6 -14.96 12.84 4.17
C GLY A 6 -14.64 11.88 3.03
N VAL A 7 -15.02 10.60 3.13
CA VAL A 7 -14.79 9.59 2.09
C VAL A 7 -15.94 9.61 1.10
N GLY A 8 -15.69 10.11 -0.11
CA GLY A 8 -16.62 10.10 -1.23
C GLY A 8 -16.47 8.88 -2.15
N SER A 9 -15.30 8.25 -2.18
CA SER A 9 -15.04 7.02 -2.95
C SER A 9 -13.98 6.16 -2.25
N TYR A 10 -14.09 4.84 -2.44
CA TYR A 10 -13.18 3.85 -1.86
C TYR A 10 -12.99 2.69 -2.84
N ALA A 11 -11.74 2.30 -3.04
CA ALA A 11 -11.36 1.10 -3.79
C ALA A 11 -10.30 0.35 -3.00
N GLY A 12 -10.39 -0.97 -2.94
CA GLY A 12 -9.44 -1.78 -2.21
C GLY A 12 -9.21 -3.12 -2.87
N VAL A 13 -7.97 -3.58 -2.87
CA VAL A 13 -7.59 -4.89 -3.39
C VAL A 13 -6.67 -5.59 -2.37
N PRO A 14 -6.76 -6.92 -2.24
CA PRO A 14 -5.87 -7.67 -1.36
C PRO A 14 -4.44 -7.68 -1.89
N VAL A 15 -3.48 -7.62 -0.96
CA VAL A 15 -2.08 -7.96 -1.22
C VAL A 15 -1.89 -9.41 -0.81
N PHE A 16 -1.47 -10.25 -1.74
CA PHE A 16 -1.14 -11.64 -1.47
C PHE A 16 0.35 -11.79 -1.18
N GLY A 17 0.66 -12.51 -0.11
CA GLY A 17 2.02 -12.95 0.20
C GLY A 17 2.28 -14.36 -0.32
N PRO A 18 3.43 -14.95 0.06
CA PRO A 18 3.79 -16.30 -0.35
C PRO A 18 2.67 -17.31 -0.08
N GLY A 19 2.39 -18.17 -1.06
CA GLY A 19 1.32 -19.17 -0.96
C GLY A 19 -0.09 -18.64 -1.21
N GLY A 20 -0.24 -17.42 -1.73
CA GLY A 20 -1.55 -16.85 -2.13
C GLY A 20 -2.42 -16.44 -0.95
N VAL A 21 -1.84 -16.29 0.24
CA VAL A 21 -2.55 -15.82 1.44
C VAL A 21 -2.58 -14.30 1.45
N ALA A 22 -3.75 -13.71 1.66
CA ALA A 22 -3.85 -12.26 1.81
C ALA A 22 -3.12 -11.81 3.08
N VAL A 23 -2.09 -10.99 2.92
CA VAL A 23 -1.28 -10.43 4.02
C VAL A 23 -1.70 -9.02 4.39
N GLY A 24 -2.52 -8.39 3.55
CA GLY A 24 -3.04 -7.03 3.76
C GLY A 24 -3.90 -6.55 2.60
N MET A 25 -4.17 -5.24 2.57
CA MET A 25 -4.95 -4.57 1.53
C MET A 25 -4.23 -3.31 1.05
N VAL A 26 -4.24 -3.04 -0.25
CA VAL A 26 -4.01 -1.69 -0.79
C VAL A 26 -5.37 -1.03 -0.92
N SER A 27 -5.52 0.17 -0.36
CA SER A 27 -6.76 0.94 -0.41
C SER A 27 -6.51 2.35 -0.93
N VAL A 28 -7.40 2.82 -1.79
CA VAL A 28 -7.44 4.20 -2.30
C VAL A 28 -8.73 4.84 -1.82
N ILE A 29 -8.60 6.06 -1.28
CA ILE A 29 -9.71 6.85 -0.75
C ILE A 29 -9.75 8.16 -1.51
N GLY A 30 -10.93 8.52 -2.03
CA GLY A 30 -11.20 9.82 -2.63
C GLY A 30 -12.19 10.62 -1.79
N GLN A 31 -12.00 11.94 -1.73
CA GLN A 31 -12.91 12.83 -0.99
C GLN A 31 -14.20 13.15 -1.74
N LYS A 32 -14.21 12.97 -3.06
CA LYS A 32 -15.38 13.18 -3.91
C LYS A 32 -16.00 11.85 -4.30
N ALA A 33 -17.32 11.88 -4.49
CA ALA A 33 -18.01 10.80 -5.16
C ALA A 33 -17.41 10.60 -6.55
N LYS A 34 -17.05 9.35 -6.85
CA LYS A 34 -16.58 8.93 -8.16
C LYS A 34 -17.60 7.92 -8.70
N PRO A 35 -18.72 8.39 -9.28
CA PRO A 35 -19.81 7.52 -9.73
C PRO A 35 -19.41 6.62 -10.90
N ASP A 36 -18.31 6.96 -11.57
CA ASP A 36 -17.65 6.25 -12.66
C ASP A 36 -16.48 5.37 -12.18
N LEU A 37 -16.35 5.12 -10.88
CA LEU A 37 -15.36 4.18 -10.35
C LEU A 37 -15.61 2.79 -10.97
N ALA A 38 -14.68 2.34 -11.80
CA ALA A 38 -14.85 1.16 -12.63
C ALA A 38 -13.69 0.16 -12.48
N ASP A 39 -13.83 -1.01 -13.11
CA ASP A 39 -12.82 -2.07 -13.06
C ASP A 39 -11.43 -1.61 -13.54
N ASP A 40 -11.38 -0.64 -14.47
CA ASP A 40 -10.11 -0.05 -14.93
C ASP A 40 -9.40 0.76 -13.84
N ASP A 41 -10.14 1.39 -12.92
CA ASP A 41 -9.54 2.03 -11.74
C ASP A 41 -8.99 0.99 -10.77
N LEU A 42 -9.69 -0.14 -10.61
CA LEU A 42 -9.23 -1.26 -9.78
C LEU A 42 -7.97 -1.90 -10.33
N ARG A 43 -7.79 -1.93 -11.66
CA ARG A 43 -6.57 -2.47 -12.30
C ARG A 43 -5.31 -1.74 -11.83
N ILE A 44 -5.36 -0.42 -11.71
CA ILE A 44 -4.21 0.36 -11.22
C ILE A 44 -3.90 -0.02 -9.76
N VAL A 45 -4.93 -0.11 -8.92
CA VAL A 45 -4.76 -0.52 -7.51
C VAL A 45 -4.21 -1.95 -7.43
N GLN A 46 -4.66 -2.83 -8.31
CA GLN A 46 -4.19 -4.21 -8.42
C GLN A 46 -2.72 -4.29 -8.83
N GLN A 47 -2.28 -3.52 -9.82
CA GLN A 47 -0.87 -3.44 -10.21
C GLN A 47 0.02 -2.96 -9.05
N VAL A 48 -0.46 -2.01 -8.25
CA VAL A 48 0.26 -1.54 -7.05
C VAL A 48 0.34 -2.65 -5.99
N ALA A 49 -0.75 -3.40 -5.77
CA ALA A 49 -0.76 -4.51 -4.83
C ALA A 49 0.17 -5.66 -5.28
N GLU A 50 0.21 -5.97 -6.58
CA GLU A 50 1.13 -6.96 -7.16
C GLU A 50 2.60 -6.53 -7.03
N LEU A 51 2.89 -5.24 -7.20
CA LEU A 51 4.24 -4.71 -6.96
C LEU A 51 4.66 -4.88 -5.50
N ILE A 52 3.76 -4.56 -4.55
CA ILE A 52 4.02 -4.75 -3.12
C ILE A 52 4.23 -6.24 -2.81
N ALA A 53 3.40 -7.12 -3.36
CA ALA A 53 3.54 -8.57 -3.22
C ALA A 53 4.93 -9.05 -3.70
N THR A 54 5.37 -8.59 -4.87
CA THR A 54 6.69 -8.91 -5.42
C THR A 54 7.83 -8.45 -4.49
N LEU A 55 7.70 -7.26 -3.90
CA LEU A 55 8.70 -6.74 -2.94
C LEU A 55 8.73 -7.53 -1.63
N ILE A 56 7.58 -8.04 -1.18
CA ILE A 56 7.49 -8.94 -0.02
C ILE A 56 8.18 -10.26 -0.34
N GLU A 57 7.85 -10.89 -1.47
CA GLU A 57 8.41 -12.18 -1.88
C GLU A 57 9.94 -12.13 -2.10
N THR A 58 10.44 -11.06 -2.71
CA THR A 58 11.89 -10.85 -2.92
C THR A 58 12.67 -10.67 -1.62
N SER A 59 12.00 -10.24 -0.54
CA SER A 59 12.62 -10.10 0.78
C SER A 59 12.77 -11.44 1.52
N ASP A 60 11.91 -12.41 1.23
CA ASP A 60 11.95 -13.74 1.87
C ASP A 60 12.93 -14.72 1.21
N GLY A 61 13.36 -14.44 -0.03
CA GLY A 61 14.14 -15.36 -0.87
C GLY A 61 15.67 -15.25 -0.79
N ASN A 62 16.28 -14.31 -0.05
CA ASN A 62 17.73 -14.16 -0.05
C ASN A 62 18.30 -13.77 1.32
N ALA A 63 19.25 -14.58 1.79
CA ALA A 63 20.09 -14.25 2.93
C ALA A 63 20.85 -12.94 2.64
N ASP A 64 20.50 -11.91 3.42
CA ASP A 64 21.18 -10.63 3.70
C ASP A 64 21.35 -9.55 2.60
N PRO A 65 20.31 -8.74 2.38
CA PRO A 65 20.40 -7.33 1.98
C PRO A 65 20.04 -6.35 3.13
N THR A 66 19.90 -6.86 4.36
CA THR A 66 19.12 -6.21 5.42
C THR A 66 19.82 -5.00 6.05
N ALA A 67 21.16 -4.97 6.12
CA ALA A 67 21.85 -3.86 6.78
C ALA A 67 21.79 -2.55 5.97
N ALA A 68 21.99 -2.62 4.65
CA ALA A 68 21.97 -1.44 3.78
C ALA A 68 20.55 -0.89 3.60
N GLN A 69 19.57 -1.78 3.43
CA GLN A 69 18.17 -1.40 3.28
C GLN A 69 17.57 -0.88 4.60
N ARG A 70 17.88 -1.52 5.75
CA ARG A 70 17.52 -0.96 7.07
C ARG A 70 18.19 0.38 7.32
N LYS A 71 19.44 0.57 6.86
CA LYS A 71 20.12 1.87 6.94
C LYS A 71 19.44 2.93 6.06
N ALA A 72 19.00 2.58 4.86
CA ALA A 72 18.26 3.47 3.97
C ALA A 72 16.88 3.85 4.55
N ILE A 73 16.12 2.87 5.05
CA ILE A 73 14.83 3.11 5.74
C ILE A 73 15.04 3.95 7.00
N ARG A 74 16.01 3.61 7.85
CA ARG A 74 16.36 4.42 9.04
C ARG A 74 16.81 5.82 8.67
N ARG A 75 17.47 5.99 7.52
CA ARG A 75 17.89 7.29 7.02
C ARG A 75 16.69 8.13 6.60
N VAL A 76 15.78 7.60 5.79
CA VAL A 76 14.52 8.30 5.45
C VAL A 76 13.72 8.63 6.71
N VAL A 77 13.68 7.70 7.67
CA VAL A 77 13.04 7.90 8.99
C VAL A 77 13.71 9.02 9.80
N ALA A 78 15.04 9.11 9.79
CA ALA A 78 15.80 10.11 10.51
C ALA A 78 15.83 11.48 9.81
N GLU A 79 15.77 11.50 8.47
CA GLU A 79 15.75 12.71 7.63
C GLU A 79 14.35 13.34 7.58
N GLY A 80 13.32 12.64 8.06
CA GLY A 80 11.94 13.15 8.10
C GLY A 80 11.31 13.27 6.70
N ASP A 81 11.87 12.59 5.70
CA ASP A 81 11.47 12.69 4.30
C ASP A 81 10.28 11.75 3.99
N PHE A 82 9.27 11.80 4.86
CA PHE A 82 8.03 11.04 4.76
C PHE A 82 6.97 11.72 5.64
N GLU A 83 5.77 11.91 5.08
CA GLU A 83 4.66 12.52 5.78
C GLU A 83 3.90 11.45 6.59
N MET A 84 4.04 11.48 7.93
CA MET A 84 3.25 10.64 8.82
C MET A 84 1.95 11.35 9.19
N VAL A 85 0.84 10.92 8.59
CA VAL A 85 -0.50 11.38 8.96
C VAL A 85 -1.07 10.43 10.02
N PHE A 86 -1.10 10.87 11.27
CA PHE A 86 -1.85 10.22 12.34
C PHE A 86 -3.17 10.96 12.52
N GLN A 87 -4.30 10.24 12.49
CA GLN A 87 -5.60 10.81 12.79
C GLN A 87 -5.95 10.55 14.26
N SER A 88 -6.27 11.63 14.99
CA SER A 88 -7.04 11.61 16.24
C SER A 88 -8.53 11.46 15.95
#